data_AF-A0A166NW68-F1
#
_entry.id   AF-A0A166NW68-F1
#
_cell.length_a   1.000
_cell.length_b   1.000
_cell.length_c   1.000
_cell.angle_alpha   90.00
_cell.angle_beta   90.00
_cell.angle_gamma   90.00
#
_symmetry.space_group_name_H-M   'P 1'
#
loop_
_entity.id
_entity.type
_entity.pdbx_description
1 polymer ?
#
loop_
_entity_poly.entity_id
_entity_poly.type
_entity_poly.pdbx_seq_one_letter_code
_entity_poly.pdbx_strand_id
1 'polypeptide(L)'
;MNAPLQAAWAAVDWARAGEIIRHTGAGWDEAEVQAFAGMLEKVHGTARYGTAGSKKQTLTRRSLVLMEASVSIAVFLDKRDIYDKSIERFKRSTAQYIYMKSDKPYPLLPQGITRAKLLSHWWNGQKEFKEDGMAMEVCRDLTHTGYGLASISHVAETARIQGLDLYKQDVGKRLLAGLEFQARYDKRGGAEKVPAWLCKGQLKLALEDVTEPAFSRLANKDNMPFTKKLTMAARPARANTLFVGLETLTHAQDVLTTQQNKVKSPWSFWRR
;
A
#
# COMPACT_ATOMS: atom_id res chain seq x y z
N MET A 1 5.77 2.23 -22.24
CA MET A 1 6.87 1.46 -21.63
C MET A 1 6.73 1.50 -20.11
N ASN A 2 6.71 0.35 -19.43
CA ASN A 2 6.46 0.22 -17.98
C ASN A 2 7.75 0.21 -17.12
N ALA A 3 8.91 0.58 -17.69
CA ALA A 3 10.21 0.42 -17.04
C ALA A 3 10.33 1.10 -15.65
N PRO A 4 9.87 2.35 -15.42
CA PRO A 4 9.94 2.96 -14.09
C PRO A 4 9.09 2.23 -13.03
N LEU A 5 7.99 1.62 -13.46
CA LEU A 5 7.09 0.88 -12.58
C LEU A 5 7.67 -0.48 -12.19
N GLN A 6 8.29 -1.18 -13.15
CA GLN A 6 9.04 -2.42 -12.90
C GLN A 6 10.23 -2.18 -11.97
N ALA A 7 10.97 -1.09 -12.19
CA ALA A 7 12.07 -0.71 -11.30
C ALA A 7 11.58 -0.41 -9.87
N ALA A 8 10.40 0.19 -9.71
CA ALA A 8 9.83 0.45 -8.39
C ALA A 8 9.43 -0.84 -7.68
N TRP A 9 8.77 -1.78 -8.36
CA TRP A 9 8.42 -3.08 -7.80
C TRP A 9 9.66 -3.84 -7.30
N ALA A 10 10.69 -3.96 -8.15
CA ALA A 10 11.94 -4.60 -7.76
C ALA A 10 12.61 -3.90 -6.57
N ALA A 11 12.63 -2.57 -6.55
CA ALA A 11 13.24 -1.81 -5.46
C ALA A 11 12.58 -2.03 -4.11
N VAL A 12 11.24 -2.22 -4.09
CA VAL A 12 10.51 -2.51 -2.86
C VAL A 12 11.02 -3.81 -2.24
N ASP A 13 11.06 -4.88 -3.04
CA ASP A 13 11.48 -6.20 -2.56
C ASP A 13 12.96 -6.21 -2.19
N TRP A 14 13.82 -5.62 -3.02
CA TRP A 14 15.26 -5.57 -2.78
C TRP A 14 15.61 -4.78 -1.53
N ALA A 15 15.01 -3.61 -1.32
CA ALA A 15 15.29 -2.80 -0.13
C ALA A 15 14.85 -3.52 1.15
N ARG A 16 13.69 -4.20 1.14
CA ARG A 16 13.21 -4.99 2.29
C ARG A 16 14.06 -6.22 2.56
N ALA A 17 14.40 -6.97 1.52
CA ALA A 17 15.25 -8.16 1.63
C ALA A 17 16.65 -7.78 2.11
N GLY A 18 17.22 -6.72 1.52
CA GLY A 18 18.50 -6.15 1.94
C GLY A 18 18.45 -5.75 3.40
N GLU A 19 17.43 -4.98 3.82
CA GLU A 19 17.24 -4.65 5.23
C GLU A 19 17.31 -5.94 6.06
N ILE A 20 16.41 -6.92 5.85
CA ILE A 20 16.34 -8.18 6.61
C ILE A 20 17.71 -8.87 6.70
N ILE A 21 18.40 -9.05 5.58
CA ILE A 21 19.70 -9.73 5.54
C ILE A 21 20.75 -8.97 6.37
N ARG A 22 20.79 -7.63 6.26
CA ARG A 22 21.74 -6.76 6.97
C ARG A 22 21.64 -6.89 8.48
N HIS A 23 20.45 -7.17 9.01
CA HIS A 23 20.16 -7.12 10.45
C HIS A 23 19.80 -8.46 11.09
N THR A 24 19.92 -9.58 10.36
CA THR A 24 19.62 -10.93 10.89
C THR A 24 20.84 -11.76 11.24
N GLY A 25 22.05 -11.19 11.13
CA GLY A 25 23.29 -11.95 11.34
C GLY A 25 23.56 -12.97 10.22
N ALA A 26 22.99 -12.75 9.03
CA ALA A 26 23.14 -13.63 7.87
C ALA A 26 24.55 -13.64 7.25
N GLY A 27 25.54 -12.99 7.86
CA GLY A 27 26.92 -12.93 7.39
C GLY A 27 27.16 -11.99 6.22
N TRP A 28 26.28 -11.00 5.99
CA TRP A 28 26.46 -10.03 4.90
C TRP A 28 27.56 -9.04 5.24
N ASP A 29 28.64 -9.04 4.44
CA ASP A 29 29.81 -8.19 4.67
C ASP A 29 29.47 -6.70 4.46
N GLU A 30 30.04 -5.83 5.31
CA GLU A 30 29.74 -4.39 5.26
C GLU A 30 30.13 -3.77 3.91
N ALA A 31 31.20 -4.22 3.24
CA ALA A 31 31.56 -3.71 1.92
C ALA A 31 30.51 -4.07 0.86
N GLU A 32 29.90 -5.26 0.94
CA GLU A 32 28.83 -5.69 0.06
C GLU A 32 27.51 -4.95 0.35
N VAL A 33 27.23 -4.67 1.63
CA VAL A 33 26.12 -3.80 2.04
C VAL A 33 26.27 -2.42 1.40
N GLN A 34 27.48 -1.83 1.45
CA GLN A 34 27.76 -0.52 0.84
C GLN A 34 27.67 -0.56 -0.69
N ALA A 35 28.11 -1.65 -1.34
CA ALA A 35 27.95 -1.82 -2.78
C ALA A 35 26.47 -1.88 -3.19
N PHE A 36 25.65 -2.59 -2.41
CA PHE A 36 24.21 -2.64 -2.63
C PHE A 36 23.52 -1.29 -2.35
N ALA A 37 23.93 -0.57 -1.30
CA ALA A 37 23.49 0.80 -1.03
C ALA A 37 23.77 1.72 -2.23
N GLY A 38 24.99 1.66 -2.78
CA GLY A 38 25.37 2.42 -3.97
C GLY A 38 24.54 2.05 -5.21
N MET A 39 24.18 0.77 -5.37
CA MET A 39 23.26 0.33 -6.43
C MET A 39 21.86 0.94 -6.25
N LEU A 40 21.29 0.88 -5.04
CA LEU A 40 19.98 1.48 -4.76
C LEU A 40 19.98 2.99 -5.03
N GLU A 41 21.02 3.72 -4.62
CA GLU A 41 21.14 5.15 -4.93
C GLU A 41 21.26 5.42 -6.44
N LYS A 42 22.12 4.68 -7.14
CA LYS A 42 22.42 4.92 -8.56
C LYS A 42 21.32 4.46 -9.51
N VAL A 43 20.70 3.32 -9.23
CA VAL A 43 19.70 2.66 -10.12
C VAL A 43 18.27 2.98 -9.68
N HIS A 44 18.04 3.11 -8.37
CA HIS A 44 16.70 3.30 -7.80
C HIS A 44 16.56 4.61 -7.02
N GLY A 45 17.51 5.54 -7.15
CA GLY A 45 17.52 6.80 -6.42
C GLY A 45 16.16 7.50 -6.41
N THR A 46 15.72 7.92 -5.23
CA THR A 46 14.35 8.37 -4.95
C THR A 46 13.91 9.60 -5.78
N ALA A 47 14.87 10.36 -6.33
CA ALA A 47 14.64 11.37 -7.36
C ALA A 47 13.88 10.83 -8.59
N ARG A 48 14.15 9.59 -8.99
CA ARG A 48 13.46 8.90 -10.11
C ARG A 48 12.00 8.58 -9.80
N TYR A 49 11.65 8.56 -8.53
CA TYR A 49 10.30 8.36 -8.02
C TYR A 49 9.59 9.68 -7.67
N GLY A 50 10.30 10.80 -7.87
CA GLY A 50 9.76 12.15 -7.79
C GLY A 50 9.84 12.82 -6.43
N THR A 51 10.51 12.22 -5.43
CA THR A 51 10.63 12.81 -4.09
C THR A 51 11.78 13.82 -3.96
N ALA A 52 12.73 13.83 -4.91
CA ALA A 52 13.70 14.91 -5.08
C ALA A 52 13.43 15.72 -6.37
N GLY A 53 13.10 17.00 -6.22
CA GLY A 53 13.12 17.98 -7.32
C GLY A 53 12.01 17.89 -8.40
N SER A 54 11.09 16.92 -8.36
CA SER A 54 10.06 16.82 -9.41
C SER A 54 8.91 17.82 -9.21
N LYS A 55 8.78 18.78 -10.14
CA LYS A 55 7.67 19.77 -10.19
C LYS A 55 6.34 19.19 -10.71
N LYS A 56 6.31 17.91 -11.14
CA LYS A 56 5.13 17.26 -11.73
C LYS A 56 4.55 16.22 -10.78
N GLN A 57 3.44 16.58 -10.13
CA GLN A 57 2.60 15.65 -9.37
C GLN A 57 1.79 14.80 -10.35
N THR A 58 2.31 13.64 -10.75
CA THR A 58 1.52 12.69 -11.52
C THR A 58 0.87 11.71 -10.54
N LEU A 59 -0.44 11.87 -10.32
CA LEU A 59 -1.26 10.79 -9.79
C LEU A 59 -1.17 9.58 -10.71
N THR A 60 -1.04 8.40 -10.16
CA THR A 60 -1.39 7.10 -10.76
C THR A 60 -1.32 6.07 -9.62
N ARG A 61 -1.83 4.84 -9.75
CA ARG A 61 -1.38 3.73 -8.87
C ARG A 61 0.16 3.71 -8.74
N ARG A 62 0.86 4.01 -9.83
CA ARG A 62 2.33 4.09 -9.85
C ARG A 62 2.84 5.02 -8.76
N SER A 63 2.15 6.12 -8.43
CA SER A 63 2.60 7.00 -7.35
C SER A 63 2.68 6.29 -5.99
N LEU A 64 1.81 5.33 -5.67
CA LEU A 64 1.86 4.62 -4.38
C LEU A 64 3.05 3.65 -4.31
N VAL A 65 3.26 2.80 -5.32
CA VAL A 65 4.43 1.90 -5.35
C VAL A 65 5.75 2.66 -5.49
N LEU A 66 5.76 3.79 -6.22
CA LEU A 66 6.93 4.67 -6.29
C LEU A 66 7.25 5.30 -4.92
N MET A 67 6.23 5.62 -4.12
CA MET A 67 6.44 6.08 -2.75
C MET A 67 6.88 4.95 -1.83
N GLU A 68 6.33 3.75 -1.99
CA GLU A 68 6.75 2.55 -1.25
C GLU A 68 8.22 2.21 -1.50
N ALA A 69 8.66 2.27 -2.76
CA ALA A 69 10.06 2.12 -3.13
C ALA A 69 10.91 3.22 -2.49
N SER A 70 10.48 4.48 -2.57
CA SER A 70 11.20 5.61 -1.95
C SER A 70 11.36 5.46 -0.44
N VAL A 71 10.29 5.04 0.26
CA VAL A 71 10.30 4.80 1.70
C VAL A 71 11.24 3.64 2.04
N SER A 72 11.13 2.51 1.33
CA SER A 72 11.93 1.31 1.61
C SER A 72 13.43 1.56 1.38
N ILE A 73 13.78 2.26 0.29
CA ILE A 73 15.17 2.66 0.01
C ILE A 73 15.67 3.65 1.05
N ALA A 74 14.86 4.65 1.44
CA ALA A 74 15.28 5.63 2.43
C ALA A 74 15.56 4.99 3.80
N VAL A 75 14.80 3.96 4.17
CA VAL A 75 15.08 3.15 5.38
C VAL A 75 16.40 2.40 5.22
N PHE A 76 16.62 1.69 4.10
CA PHE A 76 17.86 0.93 3.88
C PHE A 76 19.12 1.82 3.92
N LEU A 77 19.03 3.00 3.33
CA LEU A 77 20.13 3.96 3.21
C LEU A 77 20.27 4.90 4.42
N ASP A 78 19.43 4.75 5.46
CA ASP A 78 19.39 5.65 6.62
C ASP A 78 19.19 7.14 6.25
N LYS A 79 18.42 7.42 5.18
CA LYS A 79 18.17 8.79 4.65
C LYS A 79 16.88 9.38 5.21
N ARG A 80 16.95 9.91 6.45
CA ARG A 80 15.77 10.43 7.17
C ARG A 80 15.00 11.52 6.43
N ASP A 81 15.69 12.47 5.81
CA ASP A 81 15.04 13.59 5.12
C ASP A 81 14.23 13.12 3.89
N ILE A 82 14.75 12.11 3.18
CA ILE A 82 14.07 11.47 2.04
C ILE A 82 12.87 10.66 2.55
N TYR A 83 13.04 9.92 3.66
CA TYR A 83 11.96 9.18 4.31
C TYR A 83 10.79 10.11 4.66
N ASP A 84 11.05 11.20 5.37
CA ASP A 84 10.00 12.13 5.83
C ASP A 84 9.26 12.78 4.63
N LYS A 85 10.00 13.24 3.61
CA LYS A 85 9.39 13.76 2.37
C LYS A 85 8.53 12.72 1.64
N SER A 86 9.00 11.47 1.61
CA SER A 86 8.30 10.36 0.96
C SER A 86 7.02 10.00 1.70
N ILE A 87 7.05 9.96 3.04
CA ILE A 87 5.88 9.73 3.89
C ILE A 87 4.84 10.84 3.70
N GLU A 88 5.25 12.11 3.66
CA GLU A 88 4.29 13.21 3.44
C GLU A 88 3.62 13.13 2.06
N ARG A 89 4.38 12.78 1.02
CA ARG A 89 3.79 12.54 -0.30
C ARG A 89 2.91 11.29 -0.33
N PHE A 90 3.29 10.25 0.39
CA PHE A 90 2.51 9.02 0.53
C PHE A 90 1.14 9.28 1.20
N LYS A 91 1.10 10.03 2.30
CA LYS A 91 -0.15 10.41 2.98
C LYS A 91 -1.12 11.12 2.03
N ARG A 92 -0.63 12.12 1.29
CA ARG A 92 -1.45 12.84 0.28
C ARG A 92 -1.93 11.91 -0.84
N SER A 93 -1.05 11.03 -1.33
CA SER A 93 -1.38 10.07 -2.39
C SER A 93 -2.44 9.07 -1.91
N THR A 94 -2.36 8.60 -0.66
CA THR A 94 -3.35 7.72 -0.04
C THR A 94 -4.72 8.40 0.05
N ALA A 95 -4.75 9.66 0.48
CA ALA A 95 -5.99 10.43 0.57
C ALA A 95 -6.63 10.69 -0.80
N GLN A 96 -5.82 10.81 -1.86
CA GLN A 96 -6.31 10.93 -3.24
C GLN A 96 -6.73 9.59 -3.86
N TYR A 97 -6.13 8.49 -3.39
CA TYR A 97 -6.37 7.14 -3.90
C TYR A 97 -7.66 6.55 -3.36
N ILE A 98 -7.96 6.72 -2.07
CA ILE A 98 -9.15 6.17 -1.42
C ILE A 98 -10.11 7.30 -1.10
N TYR A 99 -11.26 7.31 -1.76
CA TYR A 99 -12.34 8.25 -1.52
C TYR A 99 -13.00 8.02 -0.16
N MET A 100 -13.26 9.11 0.55
CA MET A 100 -14.14 9.17 1.71
C MET A 100 -15.21 10.25 1.47
N LYS A 101 -16.43 10.05 1.94
CA LYS A 101 -17.52 11.05 1.90
C LYS A 101 -17.14 12.36 2.58
N SER A 102 -16.25 12.32 3.56
CA SER A 102 -15.67 13.50 4.20
C SER A 102 -14.87 14.39 3.24
N ASP A 103 -14.46 13.90 2.07
CA ASP A 103 -13.69 14.65 1.06
C ASP A 103 -14.55 15.61 0.22
N LYS A 104 -15.88 15.64 0.45
CA LYS A 104 -16.93 16.28 -0.40
C LYS A 104 -17.24 15.40 -1.63
N PRO A 105 -18.11 15.78 -2.60
CA PRO A 105 -18.80 14.80 -3.45
C PRO A 105 -17.92 14.05 -4.47
N TYR A 106 -16.60 14.31 -4.47
CA TYR A 106 -15.64 13.70 -5.38
C TYR A 106 -14.31 13.43 -4.66
N PRO A 107 -13.49 12.50 -5.19
CA PRO A 107 -12.13 12.27 -4.70
C PRO A 107 -11.29 13.55 -4.67
N LEU A 108 -10.36 13.60 -3.71
CA LEU A 108 -9.46 14.73 -3.53
C LEU A 108 -8.68 15.02 -4.82
N LEU A 109 -8.66 16.30 -5.18
CA LEU A 109 -8.07 16.77 -6.41
C LEU A 109 -6.56 17.00 -6.24
N PRO A 110 -5.70 16.45 -7.10
CA PRO A 110 -4.29 16.80 -7.13
C PRO A 110 -4.06 18.20 -7.68
N GLN A 111 -2.92 18.77 -7.32
CA GLN A 111 -2.52 20.06 -7.84
C GLN A 111 -2.37 20.02 -9.37
N GLY A 112 -2.99 20.99 -10.04
CA GLY A 112 -2.89 21.16 -11.49
C GLY A 112 -3.69 20.15 -12.33
N ILE A 113 -4.55 19.33 -11.71
CA ILE A 113 -5.44 18.39 -12.42
C ILE A 113 -6.88 18.89 -12.31
N THR A 114 -7.63 18.87 -13.41
CA THR A 114 -9.07 19.17 -13.40
C THR A 114 -9.86 17.94 -12.98
N ARG A 115 -11.04 18.14 -12.37
CA ARG A 115 -11.92 17.01 -12.00
C ARG A 115 -12.29 16.13 -13.19
N ALA A 116 -12.61 16.73 -14.33
CA ALA A 116 -12.94 15.98 -15.54
C ALA A 116 -11.79 15.05 -15.96
N LYS A 117 -10.55 15.54 -15.91
CA LYS A 117 -9.35 14.75 -16.20
C LYS A 117 -9.09 13.68 -15.13
N LEU A 118 -9.30 14.02 -13.85
CA LEU A 118 -9.18 13.07 -12.74
C LEU A 118 -10.10 11.86 -12.99
N LEU A 119 -11.39 12.12 -13.21
CA LEU A 119 -12.39 11.09 -13.33
C LEU A 119 -12.22 10.25 -14.60
N SER A 120 -11.95 10.89 -15.74
CA SER A 120 -11.78 10.16 -17.01
C SER A 120 -10.53 9.27 -17.02
N HIS A 121 -9.40 9.77 -16.51
CA HIS A 121 -8.12 9.08 -16.65
C HIS A 121 -7.81 8.10 -15.52
N TRP A 122 -8.20 8.41 -14.27
CA TRP A 122 -7.82 7.60 -13.09
C TRP A 122 -8.98 6.87 -12.41
N TRP A 123 -10.21 7.33 -12.62
CA TRP A 123 -11.41 6.66 -12.13
C TRP A 123 -12.21 5.96 -13.23
N ASN A 124 -11.59 5.78 -14.40
CA ASN A 124 -12.17 5.12 -15.57
C ASN A 124 -13.57 5.63 -15.94
N GLY A 125 -13.79 6.93 -15.81
CA GLY A 125 -15.05 7.60 -16.13
C GLY A 125 -16.13 7.49 -15.05
N GLN A 126 -15.84 6.94 -13.87
CA GLN A 126 -16.76 6.92 -12.72
C GLN A 126 -17.10 8.34 -12.28
N LYS A 127 -18.40 8.61 -12.08
CA LYS A 127 -18.92 9.95 -11.70
C LYS A 127 -19.63 9.98 -10.35
N GLU A 128 -20.04 8.83 -9.85
CA GLU A 128 -20.79 8.71 -8.59
C GLU A 128 -19.88 8.17 -7.48
N PHE A 129 -19.93 8.80 -6.31
CA PHE A 129 -19.14 8.44 -5.14
C PHE A 129 -20.06 8.42 -3.92
N LYS A 130 -20.75 7.29 -3.72
CA LYS A 130 -21.85 7.18 -2.75
C LYS A 130 -21.44 6.61 -1.40
N GLU A 131 -20.26 6.00 -1.31
CA GLU A 131 -19.81 5.25 -0.15
C GLU A 131 -18.30 5.47 0.10
N ASP A 132 -17.90 5.33 1.35
CA ASP A 132 -16.49 5.37 1.75
C ASP A 132 -15.74 4.15 1.23
N GLY A 133 -14.43 4.30 0.97
CA GLY A 133 -13.57 3.17 0.60
C GLY A 133 -13.51 2.87 -0.90
N MET A 134 -14.21 3.63 -1.74
CA MET A 134 -13.96 3.58 -3.17
C MET A 134 -12.51 3.94 -3.46
N ALA A 135 -11.78 3.01 -4.08
CA ALA A 135 -10.38 3.22 -4.43
C ALA A 135 -10.24 3.53 -5.93
N MET A 136 -9.27 4.37 -6.25
CA MET A 136 -8.87 4.64 -7.63
C MET A 136 -8.48 3.31 -8.31
N GLU A 137 -8.74 3.21 -9.62
CA GLU A 137 -8.64 1.96 -10.41
C GLU A 137 -9.79 0.95 -10.19
N VAL A 138 -10.74 1.14 -9.26
CA VAL A 138 -11.85 0.18 -9.02
C VAL A 138 -12.63 -0.16 -10.30
N CYS A 139 -12.90 0.84 -11.14
CA CYS A 139 -13.61 0.65 -12.40
C CYS A 139 -12.72 0.22 -13.56
N ARG A 140 -11.40 0.12 -13.36
CA ARG A 140 -10.49 -0.54 -14.29
C ARG A 140 -10.52 -2.05 -14.03
N ASP A 141 -10.12 -2.45 -12.83
CA ASP A 141 -10.23 -3.81 -12.30
C ASP A 141 -9.79 -3.87 -10.82
N LEU A 142 -10.23 -4.91 -10.11
CA LEU A 142 -9.92 -5.13 -8.70
C LEU A 142 -8.46 -5.53 -8.45
N THR A 143 -7.77 -6.12 -9.42
CA THR A 143 -6.35 -6.51 -9.28
C THR A 143 -5.46 -5.27 -9.16
N HIS A 144 -5.64 -4.27 -10.04
CA HIS A 144 -4.93 -3.00 -9.96
C HIS A 144 -5.31 -2.19 -8.73
N THR A 145 -6.56 -2.31 -8.29
CA THR A 145 -7.02 -1.71 -7.04
C THR A 145 -6.29 -2.34 -5.84
N GLY A 146 -6.18 -3.67 -5.83
CA GLY A 146 -5.46 -4.44 -4.82
C GLY A 146 -4.01 -3.99 -4.69
N TYR A 147 -3.29 -3.79 -5.79
CA TYR A 147 -1.91 -3.29 -5.75
C TYR A 147 -1.76 -1.92 -5.08
N GLY A 148 -2.70 -1.00 -5.27
CA GLY A 148 -2.65 0.28 -4.56
C GLY A 148 -2.85 0.11 -3.06
N LEU A 149 -3.83 -0.72 -2.67
CA LEU A 149 -4.09 -1.04 -1.26
C LEU A 149 -2.93 -1.78 -0.59
N ALA A 150 -2.28 -2.71 -1.31
CA ALA A 150 -1.07 -3.41 -0.86
C ALA A 150 0.07 -2.43 -0.57
N SER A 151 0.38 -1.52 -1.50
CA SER A 151 1.40 -0.49 -1.28
C SER A 151 1.09 0.39 -0.07
N ILE A 152 -0.18 0.77 0.13
CA ILE A 152 -0.58 1.57 1.30
C ILE A 152 -0.37 0.77 2.60
N SER A 153 -0.79 -0.49 2.60
CA SER A 153 -0.62 -1.44 3.69
C SER A 153 0.85 -1.62 4.07
N HIS A 154 1.72 -1.88 3.09
CA HIS A 154 3.12 -2.09 3.36
C HIS A 154 3.84 -0.85 3.88
N VAL A 155 3.58 0.34 3.31
CA VAL A 155 4.17 1.58 3.81
C VAL A 155 3.70 1.89 5.22
N ALA A 156 2.42 1.61 5.55
CA ALA A 156 1.91 1.76 6.90
C ALA A 156 2.65 0.85 7.90
N GLU A 157 2.94 -0.41 7.53
CA GLU A 157 3.71 -1.32 8.38
C GLU A 157 5.17 -0.90 8.50
N THR A 158 5.85 -0.55 7.39
CA THR A 158 7.21 0.00 7.43
C THR A 158 7.28 1.21 8.33
N ALA A 159 6.34 2.16 8.19
CA ALA A 159 6.32 3.37 9.02
C ALA A 159 6.11 3.05 10.50
N ARG A 160 5.24 2.09 10.82
CA ARG A 160 4.99 1.64 12.19
C ARG A 160 6.26 1.04 12.82
N ILE A 161 7.01 0.25 12.04
CA ILE A 161 8.30 -0.30 12.45
C ILE A 161 9.30 0.84 12.75
N GLN A 162 9.32 1.87 11.91
CA GLN A 162 10.10 3.11 12.08
C GLN A 162 9.54 4.08 13.15
N GLY A 163 8.55 3.67 13.95
CA GLY A 163 8.01 4.44 15.06
C GLY A 163 6.87 5.41 14.71
N LEU A 164 6.43 5.49 13.44
CA LEU A 164 5.29 6.29 13.00
C LEU A 164 4.05 5.41 12.74
N ASP A 165 3.09 5.43 13.66
CA ASP A 165 1.86 4.64 13.54
C ASP A 165 0.84 5.31 12.59
N LEU A 166 0.92 4.96 11.30
CA LEU A 166 -0.01 5.45 10.27
C LEU A 166 -1.40 4.80 10.34
N TYR A 167 -1.52 3.62 10.96
CA TYR A 167 -2.82 2.95 11.14
C TYR A 167 -3.74 3.73 12.08
N LYS A 168 -3.19 4.53 13.00
CA LYS A 168 -3.95 5.43 13.88
C LYS A 168 -4.24 6.81 13.28
N GLN A 169 -3.83 7.05 12.04
CA GLN A 169 -4.04 8.31 11.33
C GLN A 169 -5.08 8.17 10.21
N ASP A 170 -5.29 9.23 9.43
CA ASP A 170 -6.19 9.22 8.28
C ASP A 170 -5.89 8.08 7.28
N VAL A 171 -4.60 7.74 7.11
CA VAL A 171 -4.16 6.60 6.29
C VAL A 171 -4.83 5.30 6.72
N GLY A 172 -4.84 4.98 8.02
CA GLY A 172 -5.47 3.77 8.53
C GLY A 172 -6.99 3.76 8.37
N LYS A 173 -7.66 4.90 8.59
CA LYS A 173 -9.11 5.04 8.40
C LYS A 173 -9.51 4.77 6.94
N ARG A 174 -8.76 5.37 6.00
CA ARG A 174 -8.98 5.16 4.56
C ARG A 174 -8.65 3.74 4.15
N LEU A 175 -7.55 3.18 4.62
CA LEU A 175 -7.15 1.81 4.27
C LEU A 175 -8.19 0.79 4.76
N LEU A 176 -8.73 0.95 5.97
CA LEU A 176 -9.82 0.13 6.49
C LEU A 176 -11.04 0.20 5.57
N ALA A 177 -11.54 1.41 5.29
CA ALA A 177 -12.69 1.58 4.42
C ALA A 177 -12.44 1.03 3.01
N GLY A 178 -11.24 1.27 2.49
CA GLY A 178 -10.79 0.79 1.18
C GLY A 178 -10.84 -0.73 1.08
N LEU A 179 -10.18 -1.43 1.98
CA LEU A 179 -10.15 -2.89 2.00
C LEU A 179 -11.56 -3.46 2.13
N GLU A 180 -12.37 -2.92 3.04
CA GLU A 180 -13.71 -3.45 3.30
C GLU A 180 -14.66 -3.22 2.13
N PHE A 181 -14.65 -2.03 1.54
CA PHE A 181 -15.46 -1.72 0.37
C PHE A 181 -15.12 -2.64 -0.81
N GLN A 182 -13.82 -2.81 -1.10
CA GLN A 182 -13.42 -3.64 -2.23
C GLN A 182 -13.72 -5.13 -1.97
N ALA A 183 -13.48 -5.62 -0.75
CA ALA A 183 -13.74 -7.01 -0.39
C ALA A 183 -15.23 -7.38 -0.45
N ARG A 184 -16.12 -6.45 -0.07
CA ARG A 184 -17.59 -6.65 -0.13
C ARG A 184 -18.09 -6.97 -1.54
N TYR A 185 -17.58 -6.25 -2.54
CA TYR A 185 -17.96 -6.45 -3.93
C TYR A 185 -17.06 -7.42 -4.69
N ASP A 186 -15.95 -7.86 -4.09
CA ASP A 186 -15.12 -8.92 -4.65
C ASP A 186 -15.87 -10.27 -4.56
N LYS A 187 -15.81 -11.03 -5.65
CA LYS A 187 -16.43 -12.36 -5.75
C LYS A 187 -15.90 -13.39 -4.73
N ARG A 188 -14.73 -13.16 -4.13
CA ARG A 188 -14.13 -14.01 -3.10
C ARG A 188 -14.40 -13.52 -1.67
N GLY A 189 -14.65 -12.23 -1.47
CA GLY A 189 -14.77 -11.60 -0.14
C GLY A 189 -16.19 -11.36 0.35
N GLY A 190 -17.14 -11.13 -0.55
CA GLY A 190 -18.53 -10.83 -0.19
C GLY A 190 -19.53 -11.14 -1.30
N ALA A 191 -19.12 -11.04 -2.57
CA ALA A 191 -19.95 -11.28 -3.75
C ALA A 191 -21.29 -10.52 -3.73
N GLU A 192 -21.37 -9.38 -3.02
CA GLU A 192 -22.55 -8.54 -3.08
C GLU A 192 -22.76 -8.02 -4.49
N LYS A 193 -24.04 -7.85 -4.87
CA LYS A 193 -24.39 -7.32 -6.18
C LYS A 193 -23.81 -5.91 -6.33
N VAL A 194 -22.94 -5.74 -7.31
CA VAL A 194 -22.36 -4.44 -7.67
C VAL A 194 -23.49 -3.49 -8.06
N PRO A 195 -23.68 -2.35 -7.35
CA PRO A 195 -24.74 -1.41 -7.66
C PRO A 195 -24.56 -0.78 -9.04
N ALA A 196 -25.65 -0.42 -9.72
CA ALA A 196 -25.59 0.19 -11.05
C ALA A 196 -24.76 1.49 -11.10
N TRP A 197 -24.72 2.24 -9.99
CA TRP A 197 -23.93 3.46 -9.87
C TRP A 197 -22.41 3.18 -9.80
N LEU A 198 -21.99 2.00 -9.35
CA LEU A 198 -20.58 1.63 -9.19
C LEU A 198 -20.10 0.93 -10.47
N CYS A 199 -19.27 1.61 -11.25
CA CYS A 199 -18.66 1.04 -12.46
C CYS A 199 -19.70 0.43 -13.43
N LYS A 200 -20.88 1.06 -13.53
CA LYS A 200 -22.02 0.58 -14.33
C LYS A 200 -22.54 -0.81 -13.91
N GLY A 201 -22.41 -1.16 -12.63
CA GLY A 201 -22.86 -2.43 -12.08
C GLY A 201 -21.92 -3.60 -12.34
N GLN A 202 -20.67 -3.35 -12.76
CA GLN A 202 -19.72 -4.41 -13.08
C GLN A 202 -18.31 -4.09 -12.57
N LEU A 203 -17.72 -5.05 -11.86
CA LEU A 203 -16.31 -5.05 -11.48
C LEU A 203 -15.59 -6.18 -12.22
N LYS A 204 -14.32 -5.93 -12.58
CA LYS A 204 -13.48 -6.87 -13.32
C LYS A 204 -12.42 -7.47 -12.40
N LEU A 205 -12.02 -8.70 -12.72
CA LEU A 205 -11.01 -9.47 -12.00
C LEU A 205 -11.36 -9.66 -10.51
N ALA A 206 -10.36 -9.86 -9.66
CA ALA A 206 -10.49 -10.01 -8.22
C ALA A 206 -9.27 -9.43 -7.51
N LEU A 207 -9.43 -9.18 -6.22
CA LEU A 207 -8.53 -8.46 -5.33
C LEU A 207 -7.15 -9.09 -5.06
N GLU A 208 -6.64 -10.11 -5.75
CA GLU A 208 -5.43 -10.87 -5.30
C GLU A 208 -5.37 -11.14 -3.76
N ASP A 209 -4.25 -11.66 -3.25
CA ASP A 209 -4.12 -12.03 -1.84
C ASP A 209 -3.27 -10.97 -1.12
N VAL A 210 -3.80 -9.74 -1.05
CA VAL A 210 -3.03 -8.53 -0.68
C VAL A 210 -3.56 -7.79 0.56
N THR A 211 -4.43 -8.44 1.32
CA THR A 211 -5.20 -7.80 2.40
C THR A 211 -4.59 -8.03 3.79
N GLU A 212 -3.69 -9.00 3.90
CA GLU A 212 -3.26 -9.58 5.16
C GLU A 212 -2.54 -8.60 6.10
N PRO A 213 -1.53 -7.80 5.67
CA PRO A 213 -0.77 -6.97 6.61
C PRO A 213 -1.65 -5.90 7.27
N ALA A 214 -2.45 -5.19 6.49
CA ALA A 214 -3.37 -4.20 7.00
C ALA A 214 -4.52 -4.81 7.80
N PHE A 215 -5.09 -5.94 7.34
CA PHE A 215 -6.12 -6.66 8.09
C PHE A 215 -5.62 -7.04 9.48
N SER A 216 -4.40 -7.57 9.60
CA SER A 216 -3.80 -7.95 10.90
C SER A 216 -3.66 -6.79 11.89
N ARG A 217 -3.63 -5.54 11.40
CA ARG A 217 -3.45 -4.33 12.21
C ARG A 217 -4.74 -3.57 12.48
N LEU A 218 -5.65 -3.55 11.51
CA LEU A 218 -6.89 -2.76 11.54
C LEU A 218 -8.09 -3.56 12.01
N ALA A 219 -8.07 -4.88 11.83
CA ALA A 219 -9.18 -5.73 12.22
C ALA A 219 -9.33 -5.74 13.74
N ASN A 220 -10.54 -5.45 14.18
CA ASN A 220 -11.05 -5.91 15.47
C ASN A 220 -12.15 -6.96 15.20
N LYS A 221 -12.84 -7.44 16.24
CA LYS A 221 -13.78 -8.55 16.08
C LYS A 221 -14.84 -8.33 14.99
N ASP A 222 -15.24 -7.08 14.71
CA ASP A 222 -16.49 -6.80 13.99
C ASP A 222 -16.41 -5.72 12.89
N ASN A 223 -15.28 -5.03 12.68
CA ASN A 223 -15.22 -3.86 11.80
C ASN A 223 -14.88 -4.14 10.32
N MET A 224 -14.45 -5.35 9.98
CA MET A 224 -14.01 -5.70 8.61
C MET A 224 -14.45 -7.12 8.17
N PRO A 225 -15.76 -7.47 8.23
CA PRO A 225 -16.23 -8.83 7.94
C PRO A 225 -15.91 -9.34 6.53
N PHE A 226 -16.00 -8.51 5.49
CA PHE A 226 -15.73 -8.94 4.12
C PHE A 226 -14.23 -9.10 3.88
N THR A 227 -13.42 -8.17 4.39
CA THR A 227 -11.96 -8.29 4.34
C THR A 227 -11.51 -9.53 5.08
N LYS A 228 -12.04 -9.78 6.28
CA LYS A 228 -11.75 -11.00 7.06
C LYS A 228 -12.03 -12.26 6.26
N LYS A 229 -13.22 -12.37 5.65
CA LYS A 229 -13.58 -13.52 4.83
C LYS A 229 -12.60 -13.72 3.67
N LEU A 230 -12.25 -12.63 2.96
CA LEU A 230 -11.29 -12.67 1.87
C LEU A 230 -9.90 -13.11 2.33
N THR A 231 -9.35 -12.47 3.38
CA THR A 231 -8.01 -12.77 3.91
C THR A 231 -7.94 -14.22 4.39
N MET A 232 -8.92 -14.68 5.19
CA MET A 232 -8.91 -16.03 5.73
C MET A 232 -9.01 -17.10 4.64
N ALA A 233 -9.82 -16.87 3.59
CA ALA A 233 -9.95 -17.80 2.48
C ALA A 233 -8.68 -17.90 1.61
N ALA A 234 -7.83 -16.87 1.64
CA ALA A 234 -6.57 -16.84 0.89
C ALA A 234 -5.39 -17.47 1.64
N ARG A 235 -5.51 -17.74 2.94
CA ARG A 235 -4.40 -18.29 3.74
C ARG A 235 -4.12 -19.78 3.43
N PRO A 236 -2.85 -20.21 3.33
CA PRO A 236 -1.66 -19.37 3.24
C PRO A 236 -1.54 -18.72 1.86
N ALA A 237 -1.44 -17.39 1.83
CA ALA A 237 -1.30 -16.63 0.60
C ALA A 237 0.10 -16.84 0.00
N ARG A 238 0.14 -16.98 -1.34
CA ARG A 238 1.41 -17.09 -2.08
C ARG A 238 1.92 -15.71 -2.46
N ALA A 239 3.22 -15.63 -2.74
CA ALA A 239 3.78 -14.44 -3.37
C ALA A 239 3.22 -14.26 -4.80
N ASN A 240 3.04 -13.00 -5.21
CA ASN A 240 2.77 -12.68 -6.60
C ASN A 240 4.06 -12.35 -7.36
N THR A 241 3.96 -12.07 -8.66
CA THR A 241 5.12 -11.79 -9.51
C THR A 241 5.65 -10.36 -9.40
N LEU A 242 5.13 -9.55 -8.47
CA LEU A 242 5.39 -8.12 -8.41
C LEU A 242 6.11 -7.69 -7.13
N PHE A 243 5.41 -7.61 -5.99
CA PHE A 243 5.95 -7.02 -4.74
C PHE A 243 5.18 -7.47 -3.47
N VAL A 244 4.31 -8.48 -3.62
CA VAL A 244 3.53 -9.05 -2.52
C VAL A 244 4.09 -10.44 -2.26
N GLY A 245 4.47 -10.71 -1.01
CA GLY A 245 5.04 -12.01 -0.64
C GLY A 245 5.14 -12.19 0.86
N LEU A 246 5.03 -13.44 1.29
CA LEU A 246 5.20 -13.88 2.69
C LEU A 246 4.28 -13.16 3.69
N GLU A 247 3.17 -12.57 3.24
CA GLU A 247 2.29 -11.79 4.11
C GLU A 247 1.65 -12.67 5.18
N THR A 248 1.11 -13.85 4.84
CA THR A 248 0.56 -14.78 5.84
C THR A 248 1.64 -15.17 6.84
N LEU A 249 2.85 -15.52 6.40
CA LEU A 249 3.94 -15.91 7.29
C LEU A 249 4.30 -14.80 8.31
N THR A 250 4.22 -13.54 7.89
CA THR A 250 4.68 -12.39 8.68
C THR A 250 3.58 -11.72 9.50
N HIS A 251 2.31 -11.85 9.08
CA HIS A 251 1.19 -11.08 9.63
C HIS A 251 0.00 -11.93 10.06
N ALA A 252 -0.10 -13.21 9.68
CA ALA A 252 -1.18 -14.04 10.15
C ALA A 252 -1.02 -14.31 11.65
N GLN A 253 -1.76 -13.55 12.45
CA GLN A 253 -2.00 -13.88 13.85
C GLN A 253 -3.28 -14.71 13.93
N ASP A 254 -3.32 -15.63 14.90
CA ASP A 254 -4.59 -16.21 15.33
C ASP A 254 -5.44 -15.08 15.92
N VAL A 255 -6.62 -14.87 15.34
CA VAL A 255 -7.58 -13.81 15.74
C VAL A 255 -8.11 -14.01 17.18
N LEU A 256 -7.55 -14.97 17.93
CA LEU A 256 -7.99 -15.38 19.27
C LEU A 256 -7.08 -14.94 20.42
N THR A 257 -5.87 -14.44 20.20
CA THR A 257 -5.03 -13.94 21.31
C THR A 257 -5.12 -12.42 21.45
N THR A 258 -6.28 -11.94 21.85
CA THR A 258 -6.41 -10.63 22.53
C THR A 258 -6.03 -10.81 24.01
N GLN A 259 -4.75 -11.10 24.25
CA GLN A 259 -4.14 -10.73 25.51
C GLN A 259 -2.85 -9.98 25.21
N GLN A 260 -2.67 -8.89 25.95
CA GLN A 260 -1.52 -8.00 25.95
C GLN A 260 -0.23 -8.75 26.27
N ASN A 261 0.30 -9.52 25.33
CA ASN A 261 1.70 -9.90 25.42
C ASN A 261 2.50 -8.72 24.90
N LYS A 262 3.13 -8.00 25.84
CA LYS A 262 4.32 -7.17 25.62
C LYS A 262 5.47 -8.06 25.13
N VAL A 263 5.28 -8.81 24.05
CA VAL A 263 6.42 -9.32 23.28
C VAL A 263 6.97 -8.09 22.61
N LYS A 264 8.25 -7.77 22.87
CA LYS A 264 8.97 -6.82 22.00
C LYS A 264 8.70 -7.29 20.58
N SER A 265 8.07 -6.43 19.78
CA SER A 265 7.86 -6.66 18.35
C SER A 265 9.17 -7.27 17.81
N PRO A 266 9.15 -8.39 17.06
CA PRO A 266 10.35 -8.92 16.40
C PRO A 266 11.12 -7.83 15.63
N TRP A 267 10.37 -6.79 15.25
CA TRP A 267 10.83 -5.58 14.60
C TRP A 267 11.44 -4.49 15.51
N SER A 268 11.66 -4.71 16.81
CA SER A 268 12.20 -3.67 17.71
C SER A 268 13.65 -3.29 17.39
N PHE A 269 14.38 -4.16 16.70
CA PHE A 269 15.75 -3.89 16.22
C PHE A 269 15.80 -2.87 15.08
N TRP A 270 14.67 -2.58 14.43
CA TRP A 270 14.58 -1.73 13.23
C TRP A 270 14.26 -0.27 13.54
N ARG A 271 14.07 0.09 14.81
CA ARG A 271 13.86 1.48 15.22
C ARG A 271 15.20 2.19 15.22
N ARG A 272 15.40 3.09 14.26
CA ARG A 272 16.54 4.00 14.16
C ARG A 272 16.02 5.43 14.14
#